data_AF-A0A6N8ZBB5-F1
#
_entry.id   AF-A0A6N8ZBB5-F1
#
_cell.length_a   1.000
_cell.length_b   1.000
_cell.length_c   1.000
_cell.angle_alpha   90.00
_cell.angle_beta   90.00
_cell.angle_gamma   90.00
#
_symmetry.space_group_name_H-M   'P 1'
#
loop_
_entity.id
_entity.type
_entity.pdbx_description
1 polymer ?
#
loop_
_entity_poly.entity_id
_entity_poly.type
_entity_poly.pdbx_seq_one_letter_code
_entity_poly.pdbx_strand_id
1 'polypeptide(L)'
;MIRKNWMTIIGLLMLALLAVGMVALSSDSGATSDPGEEVTEDDRSYAADYGVSVAEAQRRLKLQDDAGDLSASLAADEAATFGGLWVQHEPDFRVVARFTEDGEATVRPHIEDGPLADIVEARTATVALSTLETDQRTAMNAVSGLDTRSESGINVFENRVERDGFLRLDK
;
A
#
# COMPACT_ATOMS: atom_id res chain seq x y z
N MET A 1 -9.02 20.66 -26.47
CA MET A 1 -10.23 20.42 -25.66
C MET A 1 -9.81 19.51 -24.51
N ILE A 2 -9.37 20.14 -23.42
CA ILE A 2 -8.53 19.54 -22.38
C ILE A 2 -9.44 19.06 -21.25
N ARG A 3 -9.50 17.75 -21.03
CA ARG A 3 -10.07 17.16 -19.81
C ARG A 3 -9.07 17.37 -18.69
N LYS A 4 -9.52 18.11 -17.67
CA LYS A 4 -8.75 18.62 -16.54
C LYS A 4 -8.75 17.55 -15.46
N ASN A 5 -7.57 16.96 -15.18
CA ASN A 5 -7.31 16.18 -13.97
C ASN A 5 -7.63 17.03 -12.75
N TRP A 6 -8.44 16.48 -11.84
CA TRP A 6 -8.56 16.96 -10.47
C TRP A 6 -7.93 15.91 -9.56
N MET A 7 -6.61 16.01 -9.45
CA MET A 7 -5.91 15.66 -8.23
C MET A 7 -5.64 16.99 -7.54
N THR A 8 -6.39 17.29 -6.48
CA THR A 8 -6.06 18.37 -5.54
C THR A 8 -6.92 18.21 -4.28
N ILE A 9 -6.21 17.96 -3.17
CA ILE A 9 -6.41 18.65 -1.88
C ILE A 9 -7.52 18.12 -0.95
N ILE A 10 -7.08 17.30 0.01
CA ILE A 10 -7.15 17.53 1.47
C ILE A 10 -8.25 18.49 1.95
N GLY A 11 -9.10 18.00 2.87
CA GLY A 11 -9.70 18.84 3.91
C GLY A 11 -11.22 18.88 3.94
N LEU A 12 -11.79 18.11 4.87
CA LEU A 12 -12.94 18.47 5.71
C LEU A 12 -14.12 19.21 5.05
N LEU A 13 -15.26 18.51 4.93
CA LEU A 13 -16.56 19.15 5.10
C LEU A 13 -17.53 18.21 5.82
N MET A 14 -17.84 18.54 7.09
CA MET A 14 -19.07 18.11 7.72
C MET A 14 -20.27 18.65 6.94
N LEU A 15 -21.27 17.80 6.68
CA LEU A 15 -22.66 18.18 6.97
C LEU A 15 -23.52 16.93 7.19
N ALA A 16 -24.10 16.85 8.38
CA ALA A 16 -25.04 15.84 8.83
C ALA A 16 -26.44 16.02 8.21
N LEU A 17 -27.15 14.90 7.97
CA LEU A 17 -28.61 14.72 8.14
C LEU A 17 -28.96 13.25 7.81
N LEU A 18 -29.05 12.36 8.81
CA LEU A 18 -30.30 11.89 9.45
C LEU A 18 -31.29 11.19 8.49
N ALA A 19 -31.39 9.84 8.54
CA ALA A 19 -32.27 9.11 9.46
C ALA A 19 -32.66 7.69 8.96
N VAL A 20 -32.59 6.75 9.92
CA VAL A 20 -33.35 5.49 10.08
C VAL A 20 -32.99 4.26 9.23
N GLY A 21 -32.44 3.26 9.91
CA GLY A 21 -32.36 1.86 9.50
C GLY A 21 -31.68 1.01 10.57
N MET A 22 -32.33 0.86 11.72
CA MET A 22 -31.87 0.07 12.86
C MET A 22 -31.74 -1.41 12.47
N VAL A 23 -30.52 -1.89 12.25
CA VAL A 23 -30.20 -3.32 12.29
C VAL A 23 -29.41 -3.57 13.56
N ALA A 24 -29.92 -4.49 14.37
CA ALA A 24 -29.37 -4.84 15.67
C ALA A 24 -27.90 -5.25 15.53
N LEU A 25 -27.01 -4.51 16.19
CA LEU A 25 -25.65 -4.97 16.43
C LEU A 25 -25.72 -6.10 17.44
N SER A 26 -25.45 -7.33 16.99
CA SER A 26 -24.87 -8.34 17.85
C SER A 26 -23.46 -7.88 18.18
N SER A 27 -23.30 -7.23 19.32
CA SER A 27 -21.97 -6.99 19.90
C SER A 27 -21.40 -8.34 20.33
N ASP A 28 -20.66 -8.98 19.42
CA ASP A 28 -19.72 -10.03 19.81
C ASP A 28 -18.49 -9.35 20.42
N SER A 29 -18.63 -8.94 21.68
CA SER A 29 -17.54 -8.44 22.50
C SER A 29 -16.71 -9.63 22.98
N GLY A 30 -15.79 -10.08 22.13
CA GLY A 30 -14.97 -11.26 22.38
C GLY A 30 -13.62 -11.29 21.68
N ALA A 31 -13.00 -10.13 21.40
CA ALA A 31 -11.58 -10.09 21.02
C ALA A 31 -10.78 -9.63 22.24
N THR A 32 -10.12 -10.57 22.90
CA THR A 32 -9.17 -10.33 23.97
C THR A 32 -7.97 -9.56 23.40
N SER A 33 -7.93 -8.26 23.60
CA SER A 33 -6.68 -7.48 23.50
C SER A 33 -5.65 -8.12 24.43
N ASP A 34 -4.43 -8.34 23.94
CA ASP A 34 -3.32 -8.74 24.79
C ASP A 34 -3.14 -7.66 25.88
N PRO A 35 -3.15 -7.98 27.19
CA PRO A 35 -3.27 -6.97 28.26
C PRO A 35 -2.04 -6.08 28.49
N GLY A 36 -1.20 -5.84 27.47
CA GLY A 36 0.08 -5.14 27.59
C GLY A 36 0.38 -4.04 26.58
N GLU A 37 -0.38 -3.90 25.48
CA GLU A 37 -0.10 -2.90 24.45
C GLU A 37 -0.96 -1.65 24.67
N GLU A 38 -0.31 -0.50 24.89
CA GLU A 38 -0.98 0.77 25.13
C GLU A 38 -1.70 1.21 23.84
N VAL A 39 -3.02 1.47 23.94
CA VAL A 39 -3.80 1.99 22.82
C VAL A 39 -3.34 3.39 22.47
N THR A 40 -2.77 3.52 21.28
CA THR A 40 -2.26 4.78 20.73
C THR A 40 -3.35 5.58 20.02
N GLU A 41 -3.03 6.82 19.62
CA GLU A 41 -3.93 7.61 18.77
C GLU A 41 -3.96 7.09 17.32
N ASP A 42 -2.86 6.48 16.86
CA ASP A 42 -2.78 5.87 15.54
C ASP A 42 -3.73 4.67 15.44
N ASP A 43 -3.82 3.85 16.50
CA ASP A 43 -4.76 2.72 16.58
C ASP A 43 -6.21 3.19 16.43
N ARG A 44 -6.58 4.30 17.11
CA ARG A 44 -7.94 4.85 17.07
C ARG A 44 -8.24 5.47 15.71
N SER A 45 -7.29 6.20 15.15
CA SER A 45 -7.42 6.85 13.84
C SER A 45 -7.61 5.79 12.76
N TYR A 46 -6.77 4.77 12.75
CA TYR A 46 -6.87 3.65 11.82
C TYR A 46 -8.20 2.90 11.98
N ALA A 47 -8.61 2.60 13.22
CA ALA A 47 -9.89 1.96 13.50
C ALA A 47 -11.08 2.75 12.95
N ALA A 48 -11.05 4.08 13.09
CA ALA A 48 -12.07 4.97 12.57
C ALA A 48 -12.07 5.02 11.03
N ASP A 49 -10.89 5.14 10.41
CA ASP A 49 -10.74 5.27 8.95
C ASP A 49 -11.22 4.02 8.21
N TYR A 50 -10.93 2.83 8.75
CA TYR A 50 -11.28 1.54 8.14
C TYR A 50 -12.51 0.86 8.76
N GLY A 51 -13.16 1.50 9.74
CA GLY A 51 -14.35 0.95 10.39
C GLY A 51 -14.12 -0.38 11.12
N VAL A 52 -12.93 -0.58 11.69
CA VAL A 52 -12.55 -1.80 12.42
C VAL A 52 -12.47 -1.55 13.94
N SER A 53 -12.30 -2.62 14.73
CA SER A 53 -12.04 -2.45 16.16
C SER A 53 -10.62 -1.94 16.40
N VAL A 54 -10.38 -1.29 17.56
CA VAL A 54 -9.03 -0.85 17.96
C VAL A 54 -8.04 -2.03 18.03
N ALA A 55 -8.49 -3.19 18.51
CA ALA A 55 -7.66 -4.39 18.55
C ALA A 55 -7.28 -4.89 17.14
N GLU A 56 -8.21 -4.82 16.17
CA GLU A 56 -7.92 -5.16 14.78
C GLU A 56 -7.01 -4.11 14.12
N ALA A 57 -7.15 -2.83 14.49
CA ALA A 57 -6.23 -1.79 14.05
C ALA A 57 -4.80 -2.07 14.52
N GLN A 58 -4.60 -2.36 15.81
CA GLN A 58 -3.29 -2.75 16.36
C GLN A 58 -2.69 -3.95 15.61
N ARG A 59 -3.49 -5.00 15.41
CA ARG A 59 -3.08 -6.19 14.64
C ARG A 59 -2.65 -5.80 13.23
N ARG A 60 -3.44 -5.02 12.49
CA ARG A 60 -3.14 -4.62 11.10
C ARG A 60 -1.96 -3.65 11.00
N LEU A 61 -1.74 -2.81 11.99
CA LEU A 61 -0.58 -1.91 12.05
C LEU A 61 0.71 -2.71 12.22
N LYS A 62 0.73 -3.67 13.16
CA LYS A 62 1.87 -4.58 13.30
C LYS A 62 2.16 -5.38 12.03
N LEU A 63 1.11 -5.90 11.37
CA LEU A 63 1.27 -6.63 10.11
C LEU A 63 1.77 -5.75 8.96
N GLN A 64 1.55 -4.43 9.00
CA GLN A 64 2.13 -3.50 8.03
C GLN A 64 3.65 -3.36 8.22
N ASP A 65 4.12 -3.32 9.46
CA ASP A 65 5.56 -3.32 9.76
C ASP A 65 6.21 -4.62 9.26
N ASP A 66 5.61 -5.77 9.59
CA ASP A 66 6.08 -7.08 9.10
C ASP A 66 6.09 -7.14 7.55
N ALA A 67 5.10 -6.54 6.89
CA ALA A 67 5.04 -6.47 5.42
C ALA A 67 6.14 -5.58 4.84
N GLY A 68 6.54 -4.53 5.55
CA GLY A 68 7.68 -3.69 5.19
C GLY A 68 8.99 -4.48 5.20
N ASP A 69 9.23 -5.26 6.26
CA ASP A 69 10.40 -6.13 6.37
C ASP A 69 10.42 -7.22 5.29
N LEU A 70 9.26 -7.84 5.01
CA LEU A 70 9.12 -8.79 3.90
C LEU A 70 9.45 -8.14 2.55
N SER A 71 8.96 -6.92 2.30
CA SER A 71 9.26 -6.21 1.05
C SER A 71 10.76 -5.94 0.90
N ALA A 72 11.46 -5.61 2.00
CA ALA A 72 12.89 -5.37 1.97
C ALA A 72 13.69 -6.65 1.69
N SER A 73 13.32 -7.77 2.31
CA SER A 73 13.94 -9.08 2.04
C SER A 73 13.73 -9.52 0.60
N LEU A 74 12.49 -9.49 0.09
CA LEU A 74 12.19 -9.88 -1.30
C LEU A 74 12.91 -8.99 -2.33
N ALA A 75 13.03 -7.68 -2.05
CA ALA A 75 13.79 -6.79 -2.92
C ALA A 75 15.29 -7.09 -2.94
N ALA A 76 15.84 -7.61 -1.85
CA ALA A 76 17.26 -7.97 -1.74
C ALA A 76 17.55 -9.36 -2.34
N ASP A 77 16.74 -10.35 -1.99
CA ASP A 77 16.99 -11.76 -2.28
C ASP A 77 16.45 -12.16 -3.66
N GLU A 78 15.33 -11.57 -4.09
CA GLU A 78 14.55 -11.95 -5.27
C GLU A 78 14.47 -10.83 -6.33
N ALA A 79 15.48 -9.96 -6.37
CA ALA A 79 15.50 -8.72 -7.18
C ALA A 79 15.24 -8.90 -8.70
N ALA A 80 15.50 -10.10 -9.22
CA ALA A 80 15.32 -10.42 -10.63
C ALA A 80 13.85 -10.63 -11.02
N THR A 81 13.01 -11.07 -10.08
CA THR A 81 11.61 -11.43 -10.34
C THR A 81 10.62 -10.59 -9.54
N PHE A 82 11.03 -10.06 -8.38
CA PHE A 82 10.17 -9.28 -7.50
C PHE A 82 9.68 -8.00 -8.17
N GLY A 83 8.36 -7.85 -8.26
CA GLY A 83 7.63 -6.76 -8.91
C GLY A 83 7.06 -5.72 -7.95
N GLY A 84 7.38 -5.81 -6.65
CA GLY A 84 6.90 -4.93 -5.60
C GLY A 84 5.81 -5.53 -4.72
N LEU A 85 5.58 -4.89 -3.58
CA LEU A 85 4.62 -5.32 -2.55
C LEU A 85 3.78 -4.14 -2.08
N TRP A 86 2.53 -4.40 -1.72
CA TRP A 86 1.69 -3.43 -1.00
C TRP A 86 0.76 -4.10 0.01
N VAL A 87 0.29 -3.31 0.98
CA VAL A 87 -0.77 -3.71 1.90
C VAL A 87 -2.10 -3.25 1.33
N GLN A 88 -3.05 -4.18 1.24
CA GLN A 88 -4.39 -3.94 0.77
C GLN A 88 -5.34 -4.02 1.97
N HIS A 89 -5.93 -2.88 2.33
CA HIS A 89 -6.78 -2.78 3.53
C HIS A 89 -8.20 -3.33 3.33
N GLU A 90 -8.70 -3.29 2.09
CA GLU A 90 -10.08 -3.64 1.72
C GLU A 90 -10.16 -4.47 0.42
N PRO A 91 -11.25 -5.23 0.16
CA PRO A 91 -12.35 -5.51 1.10
C PRO A 91 -11.89 -6.39 2.28
N ASP A 92 -10.88 -7.23 2.06
CA ASP A 92 -10.21 -8.02 3.09
C ASP A 92 -8.76 -7.58 3.22
N PHE A 93 -8.27 -7.51 4.46
CA PHE A 93 -6.89 -7.15 4.76
C PHE A 93 -5.93 -8.24 4.27
N ARG A 94 -5.02 -7.88 3.37
CA ARG A 94 -4.02 -8.78 2.79
C ARG A 94 -2.76 -8.04 2.36
N VAL A 95 -1.66 -8.78 2.28
CA VAL A 95 -0.41 -8.32 1.71
C VAL A 95 -0.32 -8.87 0.29
N VAL A 96 -0.06 -8.04 -0.71
CA VAL A 96 0.05 -8.50 -2.09
C VAL A 96 1.47 -8.31 -2.57
N ALA A 97 2.11 -9.40 -2.99
CA ALA A 97 3.46 -9.40 -3.54
C ALA A 97 3.41 -9.80 -5.02
N ARG A 98 4.02 -8.99 -5.89
CA ARG A 98 4.09 -9.29 -7.33
C ARG A 98 5.42 -9.94 -7.71
N PHE A 99 5.36 -10.89 -8.63
CA PHE A 99 6.54 -11.54 -9.22
C PHE A 99 6.36 -11.77 -10.71
N THR A 100 7.44 -11.69 -11.49
CA THR A 100 7.40 -11.99 -12.93
C THR A 100 7.22 -13.47 -13.23
N GLU A 101 7.63 -14.34 -12.30
CA GLU A 101 7.51 -15.81 -12.39
C GLU A 101 7.48 -16.43 -10.99
N ASP A 102 6.88 -17.62 -10.88
CA ASP A 102 6.88 -18.51 -9.71
C ASP A 102 6.56 -17.90 -8.32
N GLY A 103 5.83 -16.78 -8.29
CA GLY A 103 5.67 -15.97 -7.08
C GLY A 103 5.18 -16.67 -5.82
N GLU A 104 4.26 -17.64 -5.92
CA GLU A 104 3.81 -18.41 -4.75
C GLU A 104 4.93 -19.27 -4.15
N ALA A 105 5.74 -19.91 -5.00
CA ALA A 105 6.86 -20.74 -4.57
C ALA A 105 8.01 -19.86 -4.05
N THR A 106 8.24 -18.71 -4.67
CA THR A 106 9.27 -17.74 -4.27
C THR A 106 8.96 -17.10 -2.92
N VAL A 107 7.71 -16.68 -2.67
CA VAL A 107 7.38 -15.97 -1.41
C VAL A 107 7.26 -16.90 -0.22
N ARG A 108 6.90 -18.18 -0.43
CA ARG A 108 6.60 -19.13 0.66
C ARG A 108 7.71 -19.25 1.71
N PRO A 109 9.00 -19.43 1.36
CA PRO A 109 10.08 -19.56 2.34
C PRO A 109 10.30 -18.30 3.19
N HIS A 110 9.86 -17.12 2.72
CA HIS A 110 10.00 -15.87 3.46
C HIS A 110 8.90 -15.65 4.50
N ILE A 111 7.80 -16.42 4.42
CA ILE A 111 6.59 -16.17 5.23
C ILE A 111 6.08 -17.38 6.01
N GLU A 112 6.55 -18.60 5.71
CA GLU A 112 5.93 -19.85 6.17
C GLU A 112 5.88 -20.01 7.71
N ASP A 113 6.85 -19.45 8.43
CA ASP A 113 6.91 -19.49 9.89
C ASP A 113 6.48 -18.16 10.55
N GLY A 114 5.91 -17.24 9.76
CA GLY A 114 5.66 -15.85 10.16
C GLY A 114 4.18 -15.47 10.29
N PRO A 115 3.89 -14.28 10.84
CA PRO A 115 2.53 -13.75 10.99
C PRO A 115 1.85 -13.43 9.65
N LEU A 116 2.61 -13.43 8.55
CA LEU A 116 2.15 -13.15 7.20
C LEU A 116 1.72 -14.40 6.41
N ALA A 117 1.97 -15.61 6.93
CA ALA A 117 1.83 -16.89 6.20
C ALA A 117 0.48 -17.07 5.47
N ASP A 118 -0.60 -16.58 6.08
CA ASP A 118 -1.98 -16.79 5.62
C ASP A 118 -2.61 -15.56 4.94
N ILE A 119 -1.90 -14.43 4.89
CA ILE A 119 -2.45 -13.17 4.37
C ILE A 119 -1.71 -12.63 3.15
N VAL A 120 -0.64 -13.31 2.72
CA VAL A 120 0.12 -12.93 1.53
C VAL A 120 -0.49 -13.57 0.28
N GLU A 121 -0.83 -12.73 -0.69
CA GLU A 121 -1.30 -13.11 -2.02
C GLU A 121 -0.17 -12.83 -3.03
N ALA A 122 0.32 -13.86 -3.71
CA ALA A 122 1.24 -13.68 -4.82
C ALA A 122 0.47 -13.33 -6.11
N ARG A 123 0.95 -12.34 -6.86
CA ARG A 123 0.39 -11.93 -8.16
C ARG A 123 1.46 -11.85 -9.23
N THR A 124 1.06 -11.95 -10.49
CA THR A 124 1.98 -11.79 -11.62
C THR A 124 2.32 -10.32 -11.87
N ALA A 125 3.60 -10.01 -12.10
CA ALA A 125 4.09 -8.78 -12.69
C ALA A 125 4.55 -9.03 -14.13
N THR A 126 4.53 -7.97 -14.94
CA THR A 126 5.11 -8.01 -16.29
C THR A 126 6.61 -7.74 -16.25
N VAL A 127 7.05 -6.88 -15.32
CA VAL A 127 8.44 -6.47 -15.15
C VAL A 127 8.83 -6.42 -13.68
N ALA A 128 10.10 -6.71 -13.38
CA ALA A 128 10.64 -6.60 -12.03
C ALA A 128 10.71 -5.13 -11.57
N LEU A 129 10.57 -4.91 -10.27
CA LEU A 129 10.64 -3.59 -9.64
C LEU A 129 11.99 -2.91 -9.92
N SER A 130 13.09 -3.66 -9.83
CA SER A 130 14.45 -3.18 -10.12
C SER A 130 14.60 -2.62 -11.55
N THR A 131 13.84 -3.17 -12.50
CA THR A 131 13.79 -2.67 -13.89
C THR A 131 13.02 -1.35 -13.94
N LEU A 132 11.85 -1.27 -13.29
CA LEU A 132 11.06 -0.03 -13.19
C LEU A 132 11.86 1.11 -12.55
N GLU A 133 12.62 0.83 -11.49
CA GLU A 133 13.50 1.81 -10.84
C GLU A 133 14.62 2.29 -11.75
N THR A 134 15.18 1.39 -12.56
CA THR A 134 16.21 1.74 -13.55
C THR A 134 15.65 2.60 -14.67
N ASP A 135 14.46 2.26 -15.18
CA ASP A 135 13.78 3.03 -16.21
C ASP A 135 13.38 4.43 -15.69
N GLN A 136 12.84 4.52 -14.47
CA GLN A 136 12.51 5.78 -13.82
C GLN A 136 13.74 6.67 -13.66
N ARG A 137 14.85 6.12 -13.14
CA ARG A 137 16.11 6.85 -12.97
C ARG A 137 16.67 7.34 -14.30
N THR A 138 16.60 6.51 -15.34
CA THR A 138 17.04 6.85 -16.69
C THR A 138 16.20 7.99 -17.27
N ALA A 139 14.86 7.92 -17.12
CA ALA A 139 13.95 8.97 -17.56
C ALA A 139 14.20 10.29 -16.82
N MET A 140 14.41 10.26 -15.51
CA MET A 140 14.71 11.45 -14.70
C MET A 140 16.06 12.06 -15.05
N ASN A 141 17.09 11.25 -15.27
CA ASN A 141 18.39 11.75 -15.71
C ASN A 141 18.34 12.41 -17.10
N ALA A 142 17.49 11.93 -18.00
CA ALA A 142 17.33 12.52 -19.33
C ALA A 142 16.70 13.93 -19.30
N VAL A 143 15.91 14.25 -18.26
CA VAL A 143 15.19 15.53 -18.14
C VAL A 143 15.77 16.48 -17.09
N SER A 144 16.68 16.02 -16.23
CA SER A 144 17.26 16.85 -15.14
C SER A 144 18.05 18.07 -15.61
N GLY A 145 18.51 18.06 -16.87
CA GLY A 145 19.18 19.20 -17.52
C GLY A 145 18.24 20.17 -18.24
N LEU A 146 16.93 19.91 -18.25
CA LEU A 146 15.93 20.77 -18.86
C LEU A 146 15.42 21.78 -17.81
N ASP A 147 15.07 22.99 -18.25
CA ASP A 147 14.49 24.04 -17.39
C ASP A 147 13.02 23.74 -17.08
N THR A 148 12.74 22.53 -16.61
CA THR A 148 11.40 22.01 -16.41
C THR A 148 11.38 21.08 -15.21
N ARG A 149 10.38 21.28 -14.34
CA ARG A 149 10.14 20.40 -13.22
C ARG A 149 9.36 19.18 -13.71
N SER A 150 9.93 18.01 -13.54
CA SER A 150 9.29 16.72 -13.85
C SER A 150 9.37 15.83 -12.62
N GLU A 151 8.25 15.22 -12.26
CA GLU A 151 8.15 14.22 -11.19
C GLU A 151 7.73 12.88 -11.82
N SER A 152 8.29 11.78 -11.33
CA SER A 152 7.92 10.43 -11.75
C SER A 152 7.89 9.52 -10.54
N GLY A 153 6.97 8.56 -10.54
CA GLY A 153 6.78 7.58 -9.47
C GLY A 153 6.72 6.16 -10.04
N ILE A 154 6.83 5.16 -9.18
CA ILE A 154 6.56 3.76 -9.54
C ILE A 154 5.21 3.38 -8.96
N ASN A 155 4.31 2.91 -9.81
CA ASN A 155 3.04 2.37 -9.39
C ASN A 155 3.14 0.84 -9.34
N VAL A 156 3.37 0.32 -8.14
CA VAL A 156 3.51 -1.12 -7.89
C VAL A 156 2.21 -1.90 -8.10
N PHE A 157 1.06 -1.24 -7.92
CA PHE A 157 -0.26 -1.83 -8.16
C PHE A 157 -0.46 -2.15 -9.64
N GLU A 158 -0.01 -1.26 -10.51
CA GLU A 158 -0.15 -1.39 -11.96
C GLU A 158 1.15 -1.81 -12.66
N ASN A 159 2.21 -2.09 -11.90
CA ASN A 159 3.52 -2.55 -12.36
C ASN A 159 4.11 -1.69 -13.49
N ARG A 160 4.12 -0.36 -13.29
CA ARG A 160 4.66 0.60 -14.28
C ARG A 160 5.25 1.85 -13.64
N VAL A 161 6.11 2.55 -14.38
CA VAL A 161 6.52 3.92 -14.08
C VAL A 161 5.42 4.89 -14.49
N GLU A 162 5.08 5.83 -13.62
CA GLU A 162 4.13 6.90 -13.87
C GLU A 162 4.80 8.26 -13.81
N ARG A 163 4.17 9.24 -14.45
CA ARG A 163 4.67 10.61 -14.49
C ARG A 163 3.67 11.53 -13.81
N ASP A 164 4.10 12.18 -12.75
CA ASP A 164 3.29 13.15 -12.03
C ASP A 164 3.48 14.55 -12.64
N GLY A 165 2.55 14.90 -13.52
CA GLY A 165 2.39 16.26 -14.04
C GLY A 165 3.58 16.82 -14.84
N PHE A 166 3.37 18.00 -15.42
CA PHE A 166 4.39 18.76 -16.15
C PHE A 166 4.13 20.24 -15.90
N LEU A 167 5.05 20.90 -15.20
CA LEU A 167 4.99 22.35 -15.00
C LEU A 167 6.16 22.99 -15.72
N ARG A 168 5.85 23.75 -16.77
CA ARG A 168 6.82 24.61 -17.44
C ARG A 168 7.23 25.71 -16.46
N LEU A 169 8.53 25.88 -16.24
CA LEU A 169 9.05 27.02 -15.48
C LEU A 169 9.14 28.18 -16.46
N ASP A 170 8.09 29.00 -16.52
CA ASP A 170 8.17 30.25 -17.27
C ASP A 170 9.08 31.22 -16.48
N LYS A 171 10.17 31.67 -17.13
CA LYS A 171 11.12 32.68 -16.61
C LYS A 171 10.63 34.10 -16.88
#